data_AF-A0A7Y4ZMT5-F1
#
_entry.id   AF-A0A7Y4ZMT5-F1
#
_cell.length_a   1.000
_cell.length_b   1.000
_cell.length_c   1.000
_cell.angle_alpha   90.00
_cell.angle_beta   90.00
_cell.angle_gamma   90.00
#
_symmetry.space_group_name_H-M   'P 1'
#
loop_
_entity.id
_entity.type
_entity.pdbx_description
1 polymer ?
#
loop_
_entity_poly.entity_id
_entity_poly.type
_entity_poly.pdbx_seq_one_letter_code
_entity_poly.pdbx_strand_id
1 'polypeptide(L)'
;MAKAAYSALACLLMGCSMSAGGPDSADADALSTTAVVVVERNMAEGGAVRSEATARFIQARAFADDRALRLAGVAMDLPALGACMQLSRGTGGKRVTEGTSVVLLDVGAVTLANAPLQARQVPDVANLLSGSVYTASTVDVVPGQALELRVGRDTTLVQAPQDLSSVRIQGQDAKGSVVLGSGPYDLDWSGSSGGSLYVDVLGEGATSALRCAYEDLGHAVMADGTLPAGKGSIVVHRLTRTSVKLPGADTAEVRFDFARAFSFARPADPR
;
A
#
# COMPACT_ATOMS: atom_id res chain seq x y z
N MET A 1 41.03 -20.99 50.65
CA MET A 1 41.87 -22.18 50.93
C MET A 1 40.96 -23.33 51.35
N ALA A 2 41.23 -24.54 50.84
CA ALA A 2 40.60 -25.84 51.15
C ALA A 2 39.13 -26.03 50.70
N LYS A 3 38.67 -27.20 50.23
CA LYS A 3 39.27 -28.48 49.83
C LYS A 3 38.20 -29.23 49.00
N ALA A 4 38.67 -30.11 48.12
CA ALA A 4 37.95 -31.08 47.28
C ALA A 4 37.00 -32.02 48.09
N ALA A 5 36.15 -32.90 47.56
CA ALA A 5 36.38 -33.85 46.48
C ALA A 5 35.18 -34.83 46.28
N TYR A 6 35.18 -35.53 45.12
CA TYR A 6 34.56 -36.83 44.75
C TYR A 6 33.03 -37.02 44.85
N SER A 7 32.33 -37.86 44.07
CA SER A 7 32.44 -38.60 42.79
C SER A 7 31.46 -39.78 42.92
N ALA A 8 30.61 -40.03 41.92
CA ALA A 8 29.96 -41.31 41.56
C ALA A 8 28.87 -40.98 40.50
N LEU A 9 28.94 -41.35 39.22
CA LEU A 9 29.12 -42.65 38.56
C LEU A 9 27.98 -43.66 38.81
N ALA A 10 27.00 -43.68 37.90
CA ALA A 10 26.18 -44.84 37.48
C ALA A 10 25.33 -44.37 36.26
N CYS A 11 25.68 -44.62 34.99
CA CYS A 11 25.69 -45.86 34.20
C CYS A 11 24.29 -46.48 33.93
N LEU A 12 23.92 -46.41 32.63
CA LEU A 12 23.07 -47.30 31.83
C LEU A 12 21.54 -47.25 32.03
N LEU A 13 20.83 -46.87 30.95
CA LEU A 13 20.03 -47.84 30.19
C LEU A 13 19.77 -47.30 28.77
N MET A 14 20.09 -48.16 27.79
CA MET A 14 19.79 -47.99 26.38
C MET A 14 18.28 -47.97 26.15
N GLY A 15 17.82 -47.04 25.32
CA GLY A 15 16.48 -47.03 24.74
C GLY A 15 16.53 -46.33 23.39
N CYS A 16 17.03 -47.02 22.37
CA CYS A 16 16.86 -46.59 20.98
C CYS A 16 15.41 -46.85 20.57
N SER A 17 14.52 -45.89 20.82
CA SER A 17 13.20 -45.87 20.18
C SER A 17 13.38 -45.33 18.76
N MET A 18 13.68 -46.26 17.85
CA MET A 18 13.67 -46.06 16.41
C MET A 18 12.21 -45.86 15.97
N SER A 19 11.76 -44.61 15.91
CA SER A 19 10.50 -44.28 15.24
C SER A 19 10.77 -44.21 13.74
N ALA A 20 10.57 -45.33 13.05
CA ALA A 20 10.40 -45.34 11.61
C ALA A 20 8.97 -44.86 11.30
N GLY A 21 8.81 -43.55 11.12
CA GLY A 21 7.64 -42.90 10.52
C GLY A 21 8.13 -42.06 9.35
N GLY A 22 7.69 -42.41 8.14
CA GLY A 22 8.34 -42.11 6.86
C GLY A 22 8.55 -40.64 6.48
N PRO A 23 9.38 -40.38 5.45
CA PRO A 23 9.50 -39.07 4.83
C PRO A 23 8.29 -38.82 3.93
N ASP A 24 7.14 -38.55 4.54
CA ASP A 24 6.06 -37.82 3.87
C ASP A 24 6.11 -36.36 4.34
N SER A 25 7.26 -35.71 4.16
CA SER A 25 7.27 -34.26 3.97
C SER A 25 6.86 -33.99 2.52
N ALA A 26 5.62 -34.35 2.19
CA ALA A 26 4.93 -33.70 1.10
C ALA A 26 4.81 -32.25 1.55
N ASP A 27 5.69 -31.41 1.01
CA ASP A 27 5.67 -29.96 1.14
C ASP A 27 4.30 -29.52 0.60
N ALA A 28 3.31 -29.50 1.48
CA ALA A 28 1.95 -29.20 1.13
C ALA A 28 1.99 -27.79 0.55
N ASP A 29 1.63 -27.67 -0.72
CA ASP A 29 1.47 -26.39 -1.41
C ASP A 29 0.56 -25.49 -0.58
N ALA A 30 1.15 -24.72 0.34
CA ALA A 30 0.41 -23.90 1.27
C ALA A 30 -0.19 -22.75 0.47
N LEU A 31 -1.48 -22.89 0.16
CA LEU A 31 -2.27 -21.81 -0.37
C LEU A 31 -2.52 -20.84 0.77
N SER A 32 -2.12 -19.59 0.56
CA SER A 32 -2.46 -18.50 1.47
C SER A 32 -3.46 -17.56 0.81
N THR A 33 -4.41 -17.09 1.60
CA THR A 33 -5.40 -16.10 1.18
C THR A 33 -5.11 -14.75 1.83
N THR A 34 -4.87 -13.73 1.01
CA THR A 34 -4.65 -12.35 1.43
C THR A 34 -5.82 -11.48 0.96
N ALA A 35 -6.41 -10.70 1.87
CA ALA A 35 -7.39 -9.69 1.52
C ALA A 35 -6.77 -8.29 1.56
N VAL A 36 -6.99 -7.51 0.50
CA VAL A 36 -6.57 -6.10 0.43
C VAL A 36 -7.78 -5.25 0.08
N VAL A 37 -8.14 -4.34 1.00
CA VAL A 37 -9.15 -3.32 0.77
C VAL A 37 -8.45 -1.98 0.65
N VAL A 38 -8.60 -1.29 -0.47
CA VAL A 38 -8.05 0.04 -0.72
C VAL A 38 -9.18 1.04 -0.74
N VAL A 39 -9.04 2.10 0.03
CA VAL A 39 -9.96 3.23 0.10
C VAL A 39 -9.19 4.46 -0.34
N GLU A 40 -9.52 4.97 -1.51
CA GLU A 40 -8.90 6.15 -2.09
C GLU A 40 -9.81 7.34 -1.82
N ARG A 41 -9.25 8.46 -1.38
CA ARG A 41 -9.96 9.72 -1.22
C ARG A 41 -9.12 10.81 -1.87
N ASN A 42 -9.61 11.35 -2.97
CA ASN A 42 -8.94 12.38 -3.73
C ASN A 42 -9.66 13.71 -3.54
N MET A 43 -8.92 14.73 -3.10
CA MET A 43 -9.36 16.12 -3.12
C MET A 43 -8.69 16.83 -4.29
N ALA A 44 -9.49 17.19 -5.29
CA ALA A 44 -9.04 17.95 -6.43
C ALA A 44 -8.84 19.43 -6.10
N GLU A 45 -8.12 20.12 -6.98
CA GLU A 45 -8.06 21.58 -6.98
C GLU A 45 -9.49 22.15 -7.03
N GLY A 46 -9.82 23.07 -6.12
CA GLY A 46 -11.18 23.61 -5.95
C GLY A 46 -12.05 22.87 -4.92
N GLY A 47 -11.54 21.82 -4.27
CA GLY A 47 -12.17 21.21 -3.10
C GLY A 47 -13.22 20.14 -3.40
N ALA A 48 -13.38 19.74 -4.67
CA ALA A 48 -14.18 18.56 -5.01
C ALA A 48 -13.53 17.31 -4.42
N VAL A 49 -14.32 16.53 -3.69
CA VAL A 49 -13.88 15.30 -3.03
C VAL A 49 -14.52 14.11 -3.72
N ARG A 50 -13.69 13.13 -4.07
CA ARG A 50 -14.12 11.83 -4.58
C ARG A 50 -13.49 10.73 -3.76
N SER A 51 -14.31 9.80 -3.26
CA SER A 51 -13.80 8.62 -2.56
C SER A 51 -14.28 7.35 -3.24
N GLU A 52 -13.36 6.42 -3.42
CA GLU A 52 -13.55 5.15 -4.10
C GLU A 52 -13.03 4.03 -3.22
N ALA A 53 -13.57 2.83 -3.39
CA ALA A 53 -13.07 1.66 -2.69
C ALA A 53 -12.92 0.48 -3.65
N THR A 54 -11.85 -0.28 -3.45
CA THR A 54 -11.61 -1.54 -4.13
C THR A 54 -11.24 -2.61 -3.12
N ALA A 55 -11.89 -3.77 -3.15
CA ALA A 55 -11.51 -4.94 -2.36
C ALA A 55 -11.12 -6.10 -3.26
N ARG A 56 -10.06 -6.81 -2.86
CA ARG A 56 -9.50 -7.97 -3.56
C ARG A 56 -9.19 -9.05 -2.54
N PHE A 57 -9.63 -10.28 -2.81
CA PHE A 57 -9.35 -11.46 -2.01
C PHE A 57 -8.52 -12.39 -2.87
N ILE A 58 -7.31 -12.67 -2.44
CA ILE A 58 -6.24 -13.15 -3.30
C ILE A 58 -5.75 -14.47 -2.75
N GLN A 59 -5.92 -15.54 -3.50
CA GLN A 59 -5.33 -16.83 -3.19
C GLN A 59 -4.05 -17.01 -4.00
N ALA A 60 -2.96 -17.26 -3.29
CA ALA A 60 -1.64 -17.41 -3.87
C ALA A 60 -0.89 -18.56 -3.18
N ARG A 61 -0.01 -19.22 -3.93
CA ARG A 61 0.98 -20.16 -3.36
C ARG A 61 2.10 -19.37 -2.70
N ALA A 62 2.80 -19.97 -1.74
CA ALA A 62 3.88 -19.34 -0.97
C ALA A 62 4.99 -18.66 -1.84
N PHE A 63 5.16 -19.09 -3.08
CA PHE A 63 6.15 -18.55 -4.04
C PHE A 63 5.52 -17.81 -5.24
N ALA A 64 4.39 -17.14 -5.02
CA ALA A 64 3.75 -16.37 -6.10
C ALA A 64 4.68 -15.28 -6.66
N ASP A 65 4.53 -15.02 -7.96
CA ASP A 65 5.38 -14.08 -8.69
C ASP A 65 5.09 -12.62 -8.24
N ASP A 66 6.14 -11.86 -7.92
CA ASP A 66 6.02 -10.47 -7.45
C ASP A 66 5.29 -9.56 -8.44
N ARG A 67 5.40 -9.81 -9.74
CA ARG A 67 4.65 -9.06 -10.76
C ARG A 67 3.17 -9.41 -10.68
N ALA A 68 2.81 -10.67 -10.50
CA ALA A 68 1.42 -11.09 -10.27
C ALA A 68 0.85 -10.45 -8.99
N LEU A 69 1.62 -10.46 -7.90
CA LEU A 69 1.23 -9.82 -6.64
C LEU A 69 1.07 -8.30 -6.76
N ARG A 70 1.94 -7.62 -7.51
CA ARG A 70 1.79 -6.19 -7.85
C ARG A 70 0.56 -5.93 -8.70
N LEU A 71 0.30 -6.76 -9.71
CA LEU A 71 -0.91 -6.66 -10.55
C LEU A 71 -2.18 -6.90 -9.75
N ALA A 72 -2.14 -7.83 -8.79
CA ALA A 72 -3.23 -8.09 -7.84
C ALA A 72 -3.38 -6.98 -6.78
N GLY A 73 -2.48 -5.99 -6.75
CA GLY A 73 -2.51 -4.88 -5.79
C GLY A 73 -2.08 -5.27 -4.37
N VAL A 74 -1.44 -6.43 -4.18
CA VAL A 74 -0.88 -6.83 -2.87
C VAL A 74 0.30 -5.96 -2.51
N ALA A 75 1.17 -5.64 -3.48
CA ALA A 75 2.30 -4.75 -3.28
C ALA A 75 2.03 -3.39 -3.93
N MET A 76 2.42 -2.32 -3.24
CA MET A 76 2.47 -0.97 -3.78
C MET A 76 3.94 -0.61 -4.03
N ASP A 77 4.23 -0.09 -5.21
CA ASP A 77 5.56 0.39 -5.56
C ASP A 77 5.78 1.78 -4.95
N LEU A 78 6.52 1.80 -3.84
CA LEU A 78 6.96 3.00 -3.15
C LEU A 78 8.48 2.96 -3.01
N PRO A 79 9.18 4.10 -3.20
CA PRO A 79 10.59 4.18 -2.87
C PRO A 79 10.80 4.01 -1.35
N ALA A 80 12.05 3.77 -0.96
CA ALA A 80 12.42 3.83 0.45
C ALA A 80 12.09 5.21 1.05
N LEU A 81 11.80 5.26 2.36
CA LEU A 81 11.54 6.52 3.05
C LEU A 81 12.75 7.45 2.92
N GLY A 82 12.52 8.71 2.56
CA GLY A 82 13.54 9.71 2.24
C GLY A 82 14.11 9.61 0.83
N ALA A 83 13.63 8.70 -0.02
CA ALA A 83 14.08 8.54 -1.39
C ALA A 83 12.98 8.89 -2.40
N CYS A 84 13.42 9.16 -3.64
CA CYS A 84 12.55 9.37 -4.78
C CYS A 84 12.86 8.36 -5.90
N MET A 85 11.84 8.01 -6.68
CA MET A 85 11.96 7.15 -7.86
C MET A 85 11.15 7.72 -9.03
N GLN A 86 11.62 7.48 -10.26
CA GLN A 86 10.89 7.82 -11.46
C GLN A 86 9.82 6.77 -11.75
N LEU A 87 8.56 7.20 -11.83
CA LEU A 87 7.44 6.40 -12.30
C LEU A 87 7.47 6.37 -13.83
N SER A 88 8.14 5.37 -14.38
CA SER A 88 8.07 5.09 -15.82
C SER A 88 6.76 4.37 -16.12
N ARG A 89 6.02 4.81 -17.15
CA ARG A 89 4.93 4.01 -17.73
C ARG A 89 5.54 2.72 -18.29
N GLY A 90 5.47 1.63 -17.54
CA GLY A 90 6.26 0.42 -17.78
C GLY A 90 6.10 -0.17 -19.18
N THR A 91 7.20 -0.25 -19.93
CA THR A 91 7.34 -0.98 -21.20
C THR A 91 8.31 -2.17 -21.11
N GLY A 92 8.70 -2.60 -19.89
CA GLY A 92 9.69 -3.65 -19.69
C GLY A 92 9.10 -4.96 -19.13
N GLY A 93 8.40 -5.74 -19.96
CA GLY A 93 7.90 -7.06 -19.57
C GLY A 93 8.99 -8.14 -19.65
N LYS A 94 9.61 -8.52 -18.52
CA LYS A 94 10.33 -9.80 -18.41
C LYS A 94 9.32 -10.95 -18.63
N ARG A 95 9.69 -11.98 -19.40
CA ARG A 95 8.85 -13.18 -19.61
C ARG A 95 8.49 -13.81 -18.26
N VAL A 96 7.21 -14.03 -18.06
CA VAL A 96 6.64 -14.75 -16.93
C VAL A 96 6.98 -16.22 -17.09
N THR A 97 7.52 -16.86 -16.05
CA THR A 97 7.64 -18.32 -15.96
C THR A 97 6.28 -18.92 -15.62
N GLU A 98 5.84 -19.92 -16.39
CA GLU A 98 4.58 -20.65 -16.16
C GLU A 98 4.57 -21.27 -14.75
N GLY A 99 3.46 -21.09 -13.99
CA GLY A 99 3.22 -21.79 -12.72
C GLY A 99 2.96 -20.93 -11.47
N THR A 100 3.00 -19.60 -11.57
CA THR A 100 2.86 -18.67 -10.42
C THR A 100 1.62 -17.77 -10.53
N SER A 101 0.50 -18.32 -11.02
CA SER A 101 -0.75 -17.59 -11.18
C SER A 101 -1.40 -17.24 -9.84
N VAL A 102 -2.00 -16.06 -9.77
CA VAL A 102 -2.74 -15.55 -8.62
C VAL A 102 -4.24 -15.61 -8.92
N VAL A 103 -5.04 -16.13 -8.00
CA VAL A 103 -6.50 -16.25 -8.17
C VAL A 103 -7.21 -15.24 -7.30
N LEU A 104 -8.12 -14.47 -7.90
CA LEU A 104 -8.99 -13.53 -7.20
C LEU A 104 -10.30 -14.24 -6.80
N LEU A 105 -10.47 -14.46 -5.51
CA LEU A 105 -11.61 -15.17 -4.96
C LEU A 105 -12.90 -14.34 -4.98
N ASP A 106 -14.02 -15.01 -5.24
CA ASP A 106 -15.35 -14.48 -4.96
C ASP A 106 -15.75 -14.84 -3.52
N VAL A 107 -15.90 -13.83 -2.67
CA VAL A 107 -16.31 -13.96 -1.26
C VAL A 107 -17.76 -13.52 -1.02
N GLY A 108 -18.53 -13.30 -2.09
CA GLY A 108 -19.91 -12.83 -2.02
C GLY A 108 -20.03 -11.33 -1.74
N ALA A 109 -20.97 -10.95 -0.87
CA ALA A 109 -21.29 -9.54 -0.64
C ALA A 109 -20.19 -8.83 0.17
N VAL A 110 -19.72 -7.69 -0.33
CA VAL A 110 -18.78 -6.80 0.37
C VAL A 110 -19.40 -5.41 0.46
N THR A 111 -19.39 -4.81 1.65
CA THR A 111 -19.87 -3.43 1.85
C THR A 111 -18.86 -2.63 2.69
N LEU A 112 -18.65 -1.36 2.35
CA LEU A 112 -17.81 -0.43 3.11
C LEU A 112 -18.58 0.86 3.36
N ALA A 113 -18.65 1.32 4.61
CA ALA A 113 -19.36 2.54 4.99
C ALA A 113 -20.80 2.59 4.40
N ASN A 114 -21.52 1.46 4.50
CA ASN A 114 -22.85 1.23 3.91
C ASN A 114 -22.93 1.27 2.37
N ALA A 115 -21.83 1.51 1.66
CA ALA A 115 -21.77 1.39 0.21
C ALA A 115 -21.49 -0.08 -0.19
N PRO A 116 -22.36 -0.73 -0.99
CA PRO A 116 -22.07 -2.04 -1.54
C PRO A 116 -20.98 -1.95 -2.62
N LEU A 117 -19.98 -2.82 -2.55
CA LEU A 117 -18.96 -2.94 -3.59
C LEU A 117 -19.43 -3.95 -4.64
N GLN A 118 -19.43 -3.53 -5.90
CA GLN A 118 -19.88 -4.33 -7.03
C GLN A 118 -18.76 -5.26 -7.49
N ALA A 119 -19.06 -6.57 -7.55
CA ALA A 119 -18.16 -7.57 -8.09
C ALA A 119 -17.99 -7.41 -9.61
N ARG A 120 -16.75 -7.46 -10.09
CA ARG A 120 -16.38 -7.41 -11.50
C ARG A 120 -15.41 -8.54 -11.79
N GLN A 121 -15.69 -9.28 -12.86
CA GLN A 121 -14.80 -10.33 -13.33
C GLN A 121 -13.59 -9.73 -14.05
N VAL A 122 -12.41 -10.16 -13.64
CA VAL A 122 -11.13 -9.89 -14.29
C VAL A 122 -10.83 -11.09 -15.18
N PRO A 123 -10.77 -10.89 -16.52
CA PRO A 123 -10.38 -11.97 -17.42
C PRO A 123 -8.93 -12.38 -17.14
N ASP A 124 -8.56 -13.59 -17.52
CA ASP A 124 -7.19 -14.06 -17.33
C ASP A 124 -6.19 -13.16 -18.08
N VAL A 125 -5.43 -12.36 -17.33
CA VAL A 125 -4.42 -11.45 -17.88
C VAL A 125 -3.11 -12.20 -17.99
N ALA A 126 -2.82 -12.72 -19.18
CA ALA A 126 -1.54 -13.39 -19.50
C ALA A 126 -1.21 -14.58 -18.59
N ASN A 127 -2.22 -15.36 -18.17
CA ASN A 127 -2.11 -16.50 -17.26
C ASN A 127 -1.56 -16.14 -15.86
N LEU A 128 -1.69 -14.86 -15.47
CA LEU A 128 -1.17 -14.34 -14.20
C LEU A 128 -2.26 -14.11 -13.16
N LEU A 129 -3.43 -13.63 -13.59
CA LEU A 129 -4.44 -13.08 -12.70
C LEU A 129 -5.83 -13.25 -13.31
N SER A 130 -6.72 -13.91 -12.58
CA SER A 130 -8.12 -14.11 -12.97
C SER A 130 -9.04 -14.14 -11.75
N GLY A 131 -10.30 -13.72 -11.90
CA GLY A 131 -11.35 -13.87 -10.89
C GLY A 131 -12.07 -12.57 -10.53
N SER A 132 -12.45 -12.36 -9.27
CA SER A 132 -13.34 -11.25 -8.87
C SER A 132 -12.64 -10.08 -8.18
N VAL A 133 -12.94 -8.84 -8.60
CA VAL A 133 -12.59 -7.60 -7.89
C VAL A 133 -13.86 -6.85 -7.52
N TYR A 134 -13.92 -6.31 -6.29
CA TYR A 134 -15.07 -5.56 -5.79
C TYR A 134 -14.77 -4.07 -5.83
N THR A 135 -15.66 -3.25 -6.40
CA THR A 135 -15.42 -1.80 -6.58
C THR A 135 -16.63 -0.96 -6.21
N ALA A 136 -16.39 0.22 -5.63
CA ALA A 136 -17.39 1.28 -5.45
C ALA A 136 -16.77 2.62 -5.84
N SER A 137 -17.44 3.38 -6.73
CA SER A 137 -16.98 4.68 -7.24
C SER A 137 -17.31 5.86 -6.32
N THR A 138 -18.12 5.60 -5.30
CA THR A 138 -18.62 6.60 -4.35
C THR A 138 -18.81 5.93 -3.01
N VAL A 139 -17.94 6.26 -2.06
CA VAL A 139 -18.01 5.82 -0.66
C VAL A 139 -18.02 7.05 0.24
N ASP A 140 -18.90 7.09 1.22
CA ASP A 140 -18.92 8.16 2.20
C ASP A 140 -17.83 7.92 3.26
N VAL A 141 -16.65 8.48 2.98
CA VAL A 141 -15.50 8.41 3.87
C VAL A 141 -15.34 9.75 4.58
N VAL A 142 -15.54 9.76 5.89
CA VAL A 142 -15.26 10.94 6.72
C VAL A 142 -13.90 10.75 7.39
N PRO A 143 -12.92 11.66 7.16
CA PRO A 143 -11.61 11.56 7.80
C PRO A 143 -11.70 11.48 9.33
N GLY A 144 -10.86 10.64 9.93
CA GLY A 144 -10.83 10.43 11.37
C GLY A 144 -12.03 9.67 11.95
N GLN A 145 -12.96 9.18 11.13
CA GLN A 145 -14.09 8.35 11.59
C GLN A 145 -13.84 6.86 11.34
N ALA A 146 -14.43 6.02 12.17
CA ALA A 146 -14.48 4.58 11.93
C ALA A 146 -15.45 4.28 10.79
N LEU A 147 -15.07 3.37 9.90
CA LEU A 147 -15.90 2.84 8.82
C LEU A 147 -16.23 1.38 9.11
N GLU A 148 -17.46 0.99 8.80
CA GLU A 148 -17.85 -0.41 8.84
C GLU A 148 -17.45 -1.10 7.53
N LEU A 149 -16.59 -2.11 7.62
CA LEU A 149 -16.29 -3.05 6.54
C LEU A 149 -17.01 -4.37 6.83
N ARG A 150 -17.85 -4.81 5.90
CA ARG A 150 -18.60 -6.07 6.00
C ARG A 150 -18.24 -6.99 4.85
N VAL A 151 -18.00 -8.26 5.17
CA VAL A 151 -17.79 -9.35 4.20
C VAL A 151 -18.75 -10.47 4.56
N GLY A 152 -19.73 -10.74 3.70
CA GLY A 152 -20.85 -11.62 4.03
C GLY A 152 -21.63 -11.10 5.24
N ARG A 153 -21.55 -11.82 6.37
CA ARG A 153 -22.22 -11.46 7.63
C ARG A 153 -21.27 -10.87 8.67
N ASP A 154 -19.97 -10.98 8.45
CA ASP A 154 -18.95 -10.53 9.40
C ASP A 154 -18.67 -9.04 9.20
N THR A 155 -18.61 -8.31 10.30
CA THR A 155 -18.36 -6.87 10.35
C THR A 155 -17.06 -6.60 11.09
N THR A 156 -16.25 -5.71 10.55
CA THR A 156 -15.05 -5.15 11.20
C THR A 156 -15.07 -3.63 11.09
N LEU A 157 -14.68 -2.93 12.15
CA LEU A 157 -14.49 -1.49 12.13
C LEU A 157 -13.06 -1.16 11.74
N VAL A 158 -12.90 -0.20 10.82
CA VAL A 158 -11.60 0.29 10.37
C VAL A 158 -11.52 1.80 10.52
N GLN A 159 -10.41 2.29 11.06
CA GLN A 159 -10.26 3.70 11.37
C GLN A 159 -9.72 4.46 10.16
N ALA A 160 -10.52 5.36 9.58
CA ALA A 160 -10.02 6.25 8.54
C ALA A 160 -8.98 7.23 9.13
N PRO A 161 -7.90 7.54 8.41
CA PRO A 161 -6.89 8.48 8.88
C PRO A 161 -7.47 9.90 8.95
N GLN A 162 -6.76 10.76 9.68
CA GLN A 162 -7.03 12.20 9.66
C GLN A 162 -6.79 12.77 8.26
N ASP A 163 -7.47 13.87 7.96
CA ASP A 163 -7.32 14.54 6.66
C ASP A 163 -5.94 15.19 6.54
N LEU A 164 -5.40 15.23 5.32
CA LEU A 164 -4.16 15.92 4.99
C LEU A 164 -4.44 17.42 4.88
N SER A 165 -4.57 18.12 6.00
CA SER A 165 -5.00 19.53 6.01
C SER A 165 -3.81 20.49 6.03
N SER A 166 -4.05 21.75 5.61
CA SER A 166 -3.07 22.85 5.70
C SER A 166 -1.72 22.52 5.05
N VAL A 167 -1.73 21.86 3.89
CA VAL A 167 -0.52 21.54 3.15
C VAL A 167 0.16 22.84 2.72
N ARG A 168 1.44 22.99 3.04
CA ARG A 168 2.24 24.14 2.65
C ARG A 168 3.51 23.70 1.94
N ILE A 169 3.95 24.48 0.96
CA ILE A 169 5.22 24.28 0.28
C ILE A 169 6.01 25.58 0.31
N GLN A 170 7.23 25.53 0.85
CA GLN A 170 8.05 26.72 1.11
C GLN A 170 7.27 27.79 1.89
N GLY A 171 6.49 27.34 2.88
CA GLY A 171 5.63 28.20 3.71
C GLY A 171 4.35 28.72 3.04
N GLN A 172 4.13 28.47 1.74
CA GLN A 172 2.92 28.91 1.02
C GLN A 172 1.81 27.86 1.13
N ASP A 173 0.57 28.30 1.40
CA ASP A 173 -0.60 27.43 1.45
C ASP A 173 -0.92 26.84 0.06
N ALA A 174 -0.95 25.51 -0.05
CA ALA A 174 -1.16 24.79 -1.30
C ALA A 174 -2.66 24.73 -1.69
N LYS A 175 -3.33 25.89 -1.70
CA LYS A 175 -4.71 26.05 -2.17
C LYS A 175 -4.70 26.55 -3.62
N GLY A 176 -4.68 25.60 -4.56
CA GLY A 176 -4.69 25.90 -5.99
C GLY A 176 -3.30 25.90 -6.59
N SER A 177 -2.92 26.99 -7.27
CA SER A 177 -1.60 27.14 -7.89
C SER A 177 -0.61 27.84 -6.96
N VAL A 178 0.53 27.22 -6.68
CA VAL A 178 1.64 27.82 -5.91
C VAL A 178 2.80 28.24 -6.82
N VAL A 179 3.47 29.35 -6.50
CA VAL A 179 4.68 29.79 -7.21
C VAL A 179 5.90 29.48 -6.36
N LEU A 180 6.73 28.55 -6.82
CA LEU A 180 7.83 28.01 -6.02
C LEU A 180 9.17 28.59 -6.48
N GLY A 181 10.08 28.79 -5.53
CA GLY A 181 11.45 29.21 -5.79
C GLY A 181 12.34 28.06 -6.26
N SER A 182 13.65 28.30 -6.31
CA SER A 182 14.66 27.25 -6.43
C SER A 182 15.10 26.74 -5.06
N GLY A 183 15.80 25.59 -5.02
CA GLY A 183 16.36 25.01 -3.80
C GLY A 183 15.51 23.87 -3.23
N PRO A 184 15.81 23.43 -2.00
CA PRO A 184 14.98 22.44 -1.31
C PRO A 184 13.57 22.98 -1.09
N TYR A 185 12.58 22.09 -1.11
CA TYR A 185 11.19 22.45 -0.91
C TYR A 185 10.70 21.87 0.40
N ASP A 186 10.55 22.74 1.39
CA ASP A 186 9.92 22.40 2.66
C ASP A 186 8.44 22.11 2.40
N LEU A 187 7.98 20.93 2.79
CA LEU A 187 6.61 20.47 2.71
C LEU A 187 6.08 20.27 4.13
N ASP A 188 5.08 21.04 4.53
CA ASP A 188 4.43 20.94 5.84
C ASP A 188 2.97 20.55 5.69
N TRP A 189 2.42 19.83 6.66
CA TRP A 189 0.99 19.50 6.70
C TRP A 189 0.52 19.26 8.13
N SER A 190 -0.80 19.27 8.31
CA SER A 190 -1.45 19.04 9.60
C SER A 190 -2.15 17.69 9.67
N GLY A 191 -2.37 17.23 10.90
CA GLY A 191 -3.16 16.03 11.20
C GLY A 191 -2.43 14.72 10.94
N SER A 192 -1.17 14.56 11.38
CA SER A 192 -0.45 13.27 11.29
C SER A 192 -1.29 12.12 11.87
N SER A 193 -1.32 10.99 11.17
CA SER A 193 -2.00 9.78 11.62
C SER A 193 -1.05 8.60 11.83
N GLY A 194 0.25 8.84 11.69
CA GLY A 194 1.23 7.76 11.49
C GLY A 194 1.07 7.09 10.12
N GLY A 195 2.09 6.35 9.71
CA GLY A 195 2.16 5.72 8.39
C GLY A 195 3.16 6.42 7.48
N SER A 196 2.88 6.42 6.18
CA SER A 196 3.77 6.98 5.16
C SER A 196 3.06 8.07 4.37
N LEU A 197 3.83 9.07 3.98
CA LEU A 197 3.41 10.08 3.03
C LEU A 197 4.20 9.86 1.74
N TYR A 198 3.55 9.99 0.59
CA TYR A 198 4.28 10.03 -0.67
C TYR A 198 3.80 11.17 -1.54
N VAL A 199 4.70 11.70 -2.35
CA VAL A 199 4.48 12.88 -3.18
C VAL A 199 4.74 12.51 -4.61
N ASP A 200 3.74 12.67 -5.45
CA ASP A 200 3.85 12.51 -6.90
C ASP A 200 3.99 13.89 -7.54
N VAL A 201 5.04 14.05 -8.34
CA VAL A 201 5.35 15.28 -9.07
C VAL A 201 5.31 15.00 -10.55
N LEU A 202 4.54 15.79 -11.30
CA LEU A 202 4.47 15.72 -12.75
C LEU A 202 4.62 17.12 -13.34
N GLY A 203 5.67 17.31 -14.15
CA GLY A 203 5.85 18.53 -14.93
C GLY A 203 4.91 18.59 -16.14
N GLU A 204 4.56 19.80 -16.56
CA GLU A 204 3.82 20.01 -17.80
C GLU A 204 4.62 19.45 -18.99
N GLY A 205 3.98 18.58 -19.78
CA GLY A 205 4.62 17.89 -20.91
C GLY A 205 5.61 16.78 -20.53
N ALA A 206 5.79 16.47 -19.25
CA ALA A 206 6.66 15.38 -18.82
C ALA A 206 6.08 14.00 -19.17
N THR A 207 6.95 13.06 -19.55
CA THR A 207 6.57 11.68 -19.89
C THR A 207 6.59 10.71 -18.71
N SER A 208 7.21 11.11 -17.60
CA SER A 208 7.27 10.36 -16.34
C SER A 208 6.96 11.27 -15.16
N ALA A 209 6.39 10.70 -14.11
CA ALA A 209 6.22 11.36 -12.82
C ALA A 209 7.37 10.96 -11.89
N LEU A 210 7.71 11.81 -10.94
CA LEU A 210 8.62 11.48 -9.84
C LEU A 210 7.80 11.19 -8.58
N ARG A 211 8.07 10.09 -7.90
CA ARG A 211 7.46 9.74 -6.61
C ARG A 211 8.51 9.79 -5.52
N CYS A 212 8.25 10.54 -4.46
CA CYS A 212 9.08 10.58 -3.26
C CYS A 212 8.29 10.03 -2.06
N ALA A 213 8.93 9.29 -1.15
CA ALA A 213 8.28 8.76 0.06
C ALA A 213 8.91 9.34 1.33
N TYR A 214 8.07 9.58 2.33
CA TYR A 214 8.39 10.21 3.60
C TYR A 214 7.61 9.55 4.73
N GLU A 215 8.07 9.74 5.96
CA GLU A 215 7.27 9.43 7.16
C GLU A 215 6.19 10.51 7.36
N ASP A 216 5.01 10.14 7.87
CA ASP A 216 3.93 11.09 8.17
C ASP A 216 4.21 11.86 9.49
N LEU A 217 5.26 12.68 9.52
CA LEU A 217 5.69 13.45 10.70
C LEU A 217 5.13 14.89 10.74
N GLY A 218 4.33 15.30 9.76
CA GLY A 218 3.84 16.68 9.62
C GLY A 218 4.79 17.62 8.86
N HIS A 219 5.99 17.14 8.51
CA HIS A 219 7.00 17.88 7.78
C HIS A 219 7.88 16.94 6.95
N ALA A 220 8.30 17.38 5.77
CA ALA A 220 9.29 16.73 4.93
C ALA A 220 10.06 17.78 4.10
N VAL A 221 11.24 17.41 3.62
CA VAL A 221 12.01 18.23 2.68
C VAL A 221 12.18 17.47 1.38
N MET A 222 11.70 18.06 0.27
CA MET A 222 12.01 17.54 -1.06
C MET A 222 13.36 18.12 -1.52
N ALA A 223 14.23 17.26 -2.03
CA ALA A 223 15.54 17.66 -2.51
C ALA A 223 15.41 18.65 -3.68
N ASP A 224 16.44 19.47 -3.88
CA ASP A 224 16.51 20.30 -5.08
C ASP A 224 16.51 19.42 -6.34
N GLY A 225 15.88 19.90 -7.40
CA GLY A 225 15.65 19.14 -8.64
C GLY A 225 14.49 18.14 -8.60
N THR A 226 13.82 17.94 -7.44
CA THR A 226 12.59 17.11 -7.37
C THR A 226 11.47 17.70 -8.23
N LEU A 227 11.34 19.03 -8.20
CA LEU A 227 10.40 19.75 -9.06
C LEU A 227 11.06 20.10 -10.39
N PRO A 228 10.39 19.91 -11.54
CA PRO A 228 10.85 20.43 -12.82
C PRO A 228 10.66 21.95 -12.92
N ALA A 229 11.34 22.59 -13.87
CA ALA A 229 11.13 24.01 -14.16
C ALA A 229 9.80 24.19 -14.93
N GLY A 230 9.20 25.38 -14.85
CA GLY A 230 7.92 25.66 -15.49
C GLY A 230 6.74 25.22 -14.63
N LYS A 231 5.65 24.77 -15.25
CA LYS A 231 4.42 24.39 -14.55
C LYS A 231 4.34 22.88 -14.34
N GLY A 232 3.48 22.46 -13.42
CA GLY A 232 3.15 21.06 -13.21
C GLY A 232 2.12 20.86 -12.12
N SER A 233 1.94 19.60 -11.73
CA SER A 233 1.10 19.21 -10.61
C SER A 233 1.92 18.45 -9.57
N ILE A 234 1.58 18.67 -8.30
CA ILE A 234 2.04 17.86 -7.19
C ILE A 234 0.82 17.25 -6.53
N VAL A 235 0.90 15.97 -6.20
CA VAL A 235 -0.13 15.26 -5.44
C VAL A 235 0.52 14.70 -4.19
N VAL A 236 0.00 15.09 -3.04
CA VAL A 236 0.48 14.61 -1.73
C VAL A 236 -0.51 13.58 -1.23
N HIS A 237 0.00 12.38 -0.97
CA HIS A 237 -0.75 11.22 -0.54
C HIS A 237 -0.38 10.85 0.89
N ARG A 238 -1.38 10.71 1.74
CA ARG A 238 -1.24 10.04 3.04
C ARG A 238 -1.70 8.60 2.89
N LEU A 239 -0.77 7.68 3.09
CA LEU A 239 -1.00 6.24 3.08
C LEU A 239 -0.96 5.67 4.50
N THR A 240 -2.11 5.21 4.96
CA THR A 240 -2.23 4.46 6.21
C THR A 240 -2.62 3.03 5.91
N ARG A 241 -1.96 2.07 6.58
CA ARG A 241 -2.23 0.64 6.44
C ARG A 241 -2.62 0.07 7.79
N THR A 242 -3.68 -0.73 7.83
CA THR A 242 -4.17 -1.34 9.06
C THR A 242 -4.47 -2.81 8.83
N SER A 243 -3.78 -3.68 9.57
CA SER A 243 -4.09 -5.10 9.59
C SER A 243 -5.45 -5.33 10.26
N VAL A 244 -6.27 -6.16 9.62
CA VAL A 244 -7.61 -6.52 10.10
C VAL A 244 -7.80 -8.04 10.04
N LYS A 245 -8.87 -8.53 10.65
CA LYS A 245 -9.31 -9.92 10.48
C LYS A 245 -10.55 -9.91 9.60
N LEU A 246 -10.50 -10.64 8.49
CA LEU A 246 -11.64 -10.81 7.59
C LEU A 246 -11.92 -12.30 7.41
N PRO A 247 -13.20 -12.69 7.26
CA PRO A 247 -13.54 -14.09 7.03
C PRO A 247 -12.91 -14.59 5.73
N GLY A 248 -12.34 -15.80 5.79
CA GLY A 248 -11.73 -16.46 4.63
C GLY A 248 -10.36 -15.93 4.20
N ALA A 249 -9.74 -15.02 4.96
CA ALA A 249 -8.40 -14.52 4.69
C ALA A 249 -7.44 -14.87 5.85
N ASP A 250 -6.26 -15.40 5.52
CA ASP A 250 -5.19 -15.65 6.49
C ASP A 250 -4.56 -14.33 6.94
N THR A 251 -4.44 -13.39 6.00
CA THR A 251 -3.95 -12.03 6.22
C THR A 251 -4.91 -11.06 5.57
N ALA A 252 -5.18 -9.94 6.23
CA ALA A 252 -6.01 -8.90 5.66
C ALA A 252 -5.50 -7.51 6.05
N GLU A 253 -5.54 -6.59 5.10
CA GLU A 253 -5.12 -5.21 5.27
C GLU A 253 -6.14 -4.26 4.64
N VAL A 254 -6.44 -3.17 5.35
CA VAL A 254 -7.13 -2.01 4.80
C VAL A 254 -6.13 -0.87 4.61
N ARG A 255 -6.11 -0.32 3.40
CA ARG A 255 -5.26 0.80 2.99
C ARG A 255 -6.13 2.01 2.75
N PHE A 256 -5.80 3.11 3.41
CA PHE A 256 -6.36 4.42 3.13
C PHE A 256 -5.32 5.25 2.38
N ASP A 257 -5.67 5.73 1.20
CA ASP A 257 -4.84 6.62 0.39
C ASP A 257 -5.58 7.95 0.21
N PHE A 258 -5.24 8.93 1.04
CA PHE A 258 -5.86 10.25 1.04
C PHE A 258 -4.96 11.23 0.32
N ALA A 259 -5.40 11.69 -0.84
CA ALA A 259 -4.61 12.50 -1.73
C ALA A 259 -5.15 13.93 -1.83
N ARG A 260 -4.23 14.89 -1.96
CA ARG A 260 -4.52 16.27 -2.33
C ARG A 260 -3.67 16.70 -3.50
N ALA A 261 -4.32 17.18 -4.55
CA ALA A 261 -3.67 17.67 -5.75
C ALA A 261 -3.65 19.20 -5.77
N PHE A 262 -2.53 19.75 -6.24
CA PHE A 262 -2.36 21.18 -6.46
C PHE A 262 -1.42 21.44 -7.65
N SER A 263 -1.59 22.61 -8.25
CA SER A 263 -0.79 23.05 -9.37
C SER A 263 0.42 23.84 -8.85
N PHE A 264 1.53 23.82 -9.58
CA PHE A 264 2.67 24.68 -9.28
C PHE A 264 3.21 25.36 -10.54
N ALA A 265 3.89 26.49 -10.33
CA ALA A 265 4.71 27.14 -11.32
C ALA A 265 6.07 27.49 -10.71
N ARG A 266 7.15 27.19 -11.41
CA ARG A 266 8.52 27.57 -11.06
C ARG A 266 9.09 28.45 -12.16
N PRO A 267 9.74 29.58 -11.83
CA PRO A 267 10.47 30.37 -12.81
C PRO A 267 11.42 29.49 -13.62
N ALA A 268 11.57 29.80 -14.91
CA ALA A 268 12.68 29.25 -15.66
C ALA A 268 13.98 29.73 -15.01
N ASP A 269 14.94 28.84 -14.85
CA ASP A 269 16.24 29.17 -14.29
C ASP A 269 16.89 30.29 -15.13
N PRO A 270 17.18 31.47 -14.55
CA PRO A 270 17.88 32.53 -15.26
C PRO A 270 19.33 32.10 -15.45
N ARG A 271 19.59 31.37 -16.53
CA ARG A 271 20.95 31.00 -16.95
C ARG A 271 21.78 32.23 -17.31
#